data_AF-A0AA86NPS0-F1
#
_entry.id   AF-A0AA86NPS0-F1
#
_cell.length_a   1.000
_cell.length_b   1.000
_cell.length_c   1.000
_cell.angle_alpha   90.00
_cell.angle_beta   90.00
_cell.angle_gamma   90.00
#
_symmetry.space_group_name_H-M   'P 1'
#
loop_
_entity.id
_entity.type
_entity.pdbx_description
1 polymer ?
#
loop_
_entity_poly.entity_id
_entity_poly.type
_entity_poly.pdbx_seq_one_letter_code
_entity_poly.pdbx_strand_id
1 'polypeptide(L)'
;MAYNNLKNIDALKCLVNLQELNIYGNKNVGDISPLQYLVQLNTLEVGACNLTDISWLQKLCNLQNLSLQYNQQMNLLGQLQTFNSIESLNLFRCCLKEISFIKVFVNLKELFLNGNYEVDITPLQSLSQLNNLVLETCRIRNINALKSLVNLTELNLYKNRNLDITALQYLTGLVKLNLMGCNLDNITVLQELVHLKELFIGSNLIICVNPLKKLTNLKYLQIKQNLIQDFSAIMNHPNFNNYKISDQQIPTDNQKRFAYKMKCVDDQILLLRQIQKYRPKQKIADCMEQVSNSLNKCFKSAASFALQIQELFQLESRVQSWQ
;
A
#
# COMPACT_ATOMS: atom_id res chain seq x y z
N MET A 1 -28.77 -4.84 12.76
CA MET A 1 -28.70 -6.15 13.46
C MET A 1 -27.26 -6.65 13.62
N ALA A 2 -26.27 -5.76 13.75
CA ALA A 2 -24.86 -6.15 13.84
C ALA A 2 -24.50 -6.81 15.19
N TYR A 3 -23.57 -7.76 15.18
CA TYR A 3 -23.03 -8.44 16.37
C TYR A 3 -24.05 -9.18 17.25
N ASN A 4 -25.15 -9.69 16.68
CA ASN A 4 -26.22 -10.34 17.47
C ASN A 4 -26.15 -11.88 17.45
N ASN A 5 -25.09 -12.47 16.90
CA ASN A 5 -24.95 -13.92 16.75
C ASN A 5 -26.17 -14.57 16.09
N LEU A 6 -26.73 -13.91 15.06
CA LEU A 6 -27.87 -14.44 14.31
C LEU A 6 -27.52 -15.81 13.75
N LYS A 7 -28.48 -16.73 13.78
CA LYS A 7 -28.37 -18.08 13.21
C LYS A 7 -29.21 -18.28 11.94
N ASN A 8 -30.14 -17.36 11.70
CA ASN A 8 -31.05 -17.35 10.56
C ASN A 8 -31.55 -15.92 10.35
N ILE A 9 -31.81 -15.54 9.11
CA ILE A 9 -32.40 -14.27 8.68
C ILE A 9 -33.63 -14.44 7.77
N ASP A 10 -34.29 -15.60 7.78
CA ASP A 10 -35.48 -15.90 6.97
C ASP A 10 -36.61 -14.90 7.16
N ALA A 11 -36.78 -14.37 8.37
CA ALA A 11 -37.79 -13.35 8.65
C ALA A 11 -37.58 -12.06 7.84
N LEU A 12 -36.36 -11.80 7.33
CA LEU A 12 -36.09 -10.64 6.48
C LEU A 12 -36.80 -10.73 5.13
N LYS A 13 -37.15 -11.92 4.63
CA LYS A 13 -37.78 -12.09 3.30
C LYS A 13 -39.03 -11.21 3.09
N CYS A 14 -39.74 -10.87 4.18
CA CYS A 14 -40.95 -10.05 4.13
C CYS A 14 -40.68 -8.55 4.19
N LEU A 15 -39.46 -8.11 4.51
CA LEU A 15 -39.08 -6.70 4.64
C LEU A 15 -38.64 -6.10 3.29
N VAL A 16 -39.45 -6.33 2.24
CA VAL A 16 -39.11 -6.01 0.84
C VAL A 16 -38.88 -4.51 0.56
N ASN A 17 -39.33 -3.63 1.45
CA ASN A 17 -39.13 -2.17 1.35
C ASN A 17 -37.87 -1.68 2.07
N LEU A 18 -37.06 -2.59 2.62
CA LEU A 18 -35.85 -2.23 3.35
C LEU A 18 -34.81 -1.60 2.40
N GLN A 19 -34.32 -0.42 2.76
CA GLN A 19 -33.32 0.33 1.98
C GLN A 19 -31.90 0.18 2.52
N GLU A 20 -31.77 -0.07 3.81
CA GLU A 20 -30.48 -0.25 4.47
C GLU A 20 -30.52 -1.46 5.39
N LEU A 21 -29.50 -2.31 5.28
CA LEU A 21 -29.36 -3.47 6.16
C LEU A 21 -27.92 -3.61 6.62
N ASN A 22 -27.76 -3.71 7.94
CA ASN A 22 -26.49 -4.06 8.57
C ASN A 22 -26.65 -5.34 9.41
N ILE A 23 -26.01 -6.41 8.94
CA ILE A 23 -25.90 -7.70 9.64
C ILE A 23 -24.44 -8.04 9.96
N TYR A 24 -23.54 -7.05 10.02
CA TYR A 24 -22.13 -7.24 10.29
C TYR A 24 -21.87 -8.10 11.55
N GLY A 25 -20.88 -8.98 11.48
CA GLY A 25 -20.37 -9.72 12.64
C GLY A 25 -21.25 -10.89 13.08
N ASN A 26 -22.27 -11.24 12.31
CA ASN A 26 -23.09 -12.42 12.55
C ASN A 26 -22.45 -13.67 11.93
N LYS A 27 -21.33 -14.11 12.51
CA LYS A 27 -20.49 -15.22 12.00
C LYS A 27 -21.21 -16.57 11.86
N ASN A 28 -22.35 -16.74 12.52
CA ASN A 28 -23.12 -17.98 12.56
C ASN A 28 -24.44 -17.90 11.78
N VAL A 29 -24.64 -16.86 10.95
CA VAL A 29 -25.93 -16.61 10.27
C VAL A 29 -26.34 -17.72 9.31
N GLY A 30 -25.38 -18.54 8.84
CA GLY A 30 -25.67 -19.68 7.98
C GLY A 30 -26.10 -19.22 6.60
N ASP A 31 -27.35 -19.52 6.22
CA ASP A 31 -27.89 -19.18 4.91
C ASP A 31 -28.19 -17.68 4.75
N ILE A 32 -27.60 -17.06 3.73
CA ILE A 32 -27.75 -15.63 3.38
C ILE A 32 -28.67 -15.44 2.17
N SER A 33 -29.18 -16.53 1.56
CA SER A 33 -30.15 -16.47 0.46
C SER A 33 -31.40 -15.61 0.73
N PRO A 34 -31.90 -15.43 1.97
CA PRO A 34 -33.01 -14.51 2.24
C PRO A 34 -32.76 -13.05 1.81
N LEU A 35 -31.50 -12.62 1.67
CA LEU A 35 -31.20 -11.26 1.22
C LEU A 35 -31.65 -11.00 -0.22
N GLN A 36 -31.78 -12.03 -1.06
CA GLN A 36 -32.15 -11.87 -2.48
C GLN A 36 -33.54 -11.25 -2.70
N TYR A 37 -34.40 -11.25 -1.68
CA TYR A 37 -35.75 -10.67 -1.73
C TYR A 37 -35.78 -9.18 -1.38
N LEU A 38 -34.69 -8.63 -0.85
CA LEU A 38 -34.58 -7.24 -0.38
C LEU A 38 -34.17 -6.30 -1.52
N VAL A 39 -34.92 -6.33 -2.62
CA VAL A 39 -34.55 -5.69 -3.88
C VAL A 39 -34.49 -4.16 -3.84
N GLN A 40 -35.03 -3.53 -2.78
CA GLN A 40 -34.97 -2.08 -2.55
C GLN A 40 -33.76 -1.64 -1.74
N LEU A 41 -32.83 -2.54 -1.40
CA LEU A 41 -31.62 -2.17 -0.69
C LEU A 41 -30.74 -1.26 -1.54
N ASN A 42 -30.37 -0.12 -0.94
CA ASN A 42 -29.36 0.81 -1.43
C ASN A 42 -28.03 0.59 -0.70
N THR A 43 -28.06 0.22 0.59
CA THR A 43 -26.87 -0.02 1.41
C THR A 43 -26.96 -1.37 2.11
N LEU A 44 -25.91 -2.19 1.98
CA LEU A 44 -25.82 -3.51 2.61
C LEU A 44 -24.45 -3.71 3.25
N GLU A 45 -24.45 -3.95 4.56
CA GLU A 45 -23.28 -4.39 5.32
C GLU A 45 -23.45 -5.83 5.80
N VAL A 46 -22.65 -6.73 5.20
CA VAL A 46 -22.62 -8.17 5.48
C VAL A 46 -21.18 -8.62 5.70
N GLY A 47 -20.42 -7.80 6.42
CA GLY A 47 -19.05 -8.11 6.80
C GLY A 47 -18.97 -9.09 7.98
N ALA A 48 -17.90 -9.87 8.05
CA ALA A 48 -17.65 -10.84 9.13
C ALA A 48 -18.81 -11.83 9.36
N CYS A 49 -19.43 -12.31 8.27
CA CYS A 49 -20.55 -13.26 8.28
C CYS A 49 -20.16 -14.65 7.78
N ASN A 50 -18.86 -14.93 7.59
CA ASN A 50 -18.34 -16.18 7.00
C ASN A 50 -18.95 -16.49 5.61
N LEU A 51 -19.15 -15.46 4.78
CA LEU A 51 -19.64 -15.65 3.43
C LEU A 51 -18.67 -16.48 2.59
N THR A 52 -19.22 -17.46 1.87
CA THR A 52 -18.52 -18.22 0.82
C THR A 52 -19.07 -17.91 -0.58
N ASP A 53 -20.35 -17.54 -0.68
CA ASP A 53 -21.07 -17.24 -1.92
C ASP A 53 -21.74 -15.85 -1.87
N ILE A 54 -21.80 -15.18 -3.03
CA ILE A 54 -22.46 -13.88 -3.21
C ILE A 54 -23.42 -13.86 -4.41
N SER A 55 -23.87 -15.03 -4.88
CA SER A 55 -24.76 -15.13 -6.05
C SER A 55 -26.06 -14.35 -5.88
N TRP A 56 -26.54 -14.22 -4.63
CA TRP A 56 -27.70 -13.42 -4.24
C TRP A 56 -27.57 -11.93 -4.58
N LEU A 57 -26.35 -11.38 -4.73
CA LEU A 57 -26.15 -9.99 -5.14
C LEU A 57 -26.77 -9.68 -6.50
N GLN A 58 -26.84 -10.65 -7.41
CA GLN A 58 -27.41 -10.44 -8.75
C GLN A 58 -28.88 -10.01 -8.73
N LYS A 59 -29.59 -10.21 -7.60
CA LYS A 59 -30.98 -9.77 -7.44
C LYS A 59 -31.11 -8.35 -6.88
N LEU A 60 -30.04 -7.78 -6.32
CA LEU A 60 -30.05 -6.49 -5.64
C LEU A 60 -29.71 -5.35 -6.62
N CYS A 61 -30.58 -5.12 -7.59
CA CYS A 61 -30.34 -4.20 -8.71
C CYS A 61 -30.23 -2.71 -8.33
N ASN A 62 -30.66 -2.33 -7.12
CA ASN A 62 -30.61 -0.94 -6.62
C ASN A 62 -29.43 -0.70 -5.68
N LEU A 63 -28.63 -1.72 -5.38
CA LEU A 63 -27.58 -1.63 -4.36
C LEU A 63 -26.46 -0.71 -4.84
N GLN A 64 -26.16 0.32 -4.05
CA GLN A 64 -25.12 1.32 -4.32
C GLN A 64 -23.89 1.13 -3.43
N ASN A 65 -24.12 0.81 -2.15
CA ASN A 65 -23.07 0.66 -1.15
C ASN A 65 -23.06 -0.77 -0.62
N LEU A 66 -21.94 -1.48 -0.84
CA LEU A 66 -21.79 -2.86 -0.42
C LEU A 66 -20.52 -3.05 0.41
N SER A 67 -20.68 -3.58 1.63
CA SER A 67 -19.57 -3.98 2.48
C SER A 67 -19.57 -5.49 2.73
N LEU A 68 -18.53 -6.15 2.22
CA LEU A 68 -18.26 -7.59 2.35
C LEU A 68 -17.04 -7.86 3.24
N GLN A 69 -16.55 -6.85 3.97
CA GLN A 69 -15.31 -6.91 4.75
C GLN A 69 -15.21 -8.15 5.67
N TYR A 70 -14.00 -8.64 5.92
CA TYR A 70 -13.72 -9.79 6.80
C TYR A 70 -14.35 -11.13 6.40
N ASN A 71 -14.89 -11.28 5.19
CA ASN A 71 -15.33 -12.58 4.68
C ASN A 71 -14.17 -13.31 3.98
N GLN A 72 -13.32 -13.95 4.77
CA GLN A 72 -12.04 -14.53 4.33
C GLN A 72 -12.16 -15.84 3.53
N GLN A 73 -13.34 -16.48 3.55
CA GLN A 73 -13.63 -17.73 2.83
C GLN A 73 -14.38 -17.48 1.52
N MET A 74 -14.63 -16.22 1.18
CA MET A 74 -15.39 -15.84 0.01
C MET A 74 -14.59 -16.15 -1.26
N ASN A 75 -15.19 -16.91 -2.18
CA ASN A 75 -14.60 -17.21 -3.46
C ASN A 75 -15.47 -16.65 -4.59
N LEU A 76 -14.92 -15.69 -5.34
CA LEU A 76 -15.66 -14.90 -6.34
C LEU A 76 -15.38 -15.32 -7.78
N LEU A 77 -14.90 -16.55 -8.00
CA LEU A 77 -14.47 -17.03 -9.32
C LEU A 77 -15.62 -17.43 -10.27
N GLY A 78 -16.89 -17.23 -9.89
CA GLY A 78 -18.07 -17.58 -10.69
C GLY A 78 -18.65 -16.41 -11.49
N GLN A 79 -19.32 -16.73 -12.61
CA GLN A 79 -19.93 -15.81 -13.58
C GLN A 79 -20.90 -14.78 -12.92
N LEU A 80 -20.36 -13.66 -12.44
CA LEU A 80 -21.16 -12.50 -12.07
C LEU A 80 -21.47 -11.69 -13.32
N GLN A 81 -22.74 -11.30 -13.47
CA GLN A 81 -23.14 -10.30 -14.46
C GLN A 81 -22.62 -8.92 -14.06
N THR A 82 -22.61 -7.99 -15.01
CA THR A 82 -22.30 -6.59 -14.77
C THR A 82 -23.26 -5.97 -13.75
N PHE A 83 -22.70 -5.32 -12.73
CA PHE A 83 -23.43 -4.52 -11.74
C PHE A 83 -23.37 -3.04 -12.14
N ASN A 84 -24.53 -2.47 -12.46
CA ASN A 84 -24.64 -1.08 -12.89
C ASN A 84 -24.92 -0.09 -11.75
N SER A 85 -25.32 -0.57 -10.56
CA SER A 85 -25.75 0.29 -9.45
C SER A 85 -24.67 0.53 -8.40
N ILE A 86 -23.74 -0.41 -8.20
CA ILE A 86 -22.76 -0.36 -7.11
C ILE A 86 -21.72 0.72 -7.39
N GLU A 87 -21.64 1.70 -6.49
CA GLU A 87 -20.71 2.81 -6.55
C GLU A 87 -19.63 2.72 -5.46
N SER A 88 -19.91 2.10 -4.32
CA SER A 88 -18.95 1.91 -3.22
C SER A 88 -18.87 0.44 -2.81
N LEU A 89 -17.66 -0.12 -2.84
CA LEU A 89 -17.40 -1.52 -2.52
C LEU A 89 -16.27 -1.66 -1.49
N ASN A 90 -16.60 -2.29 -0.37
CA ASN A 90 -15.64 -2.57 0.70
C ASN A 90 -15.34 -4.07 0.81
N LEU A 91 -14.09 -4.43 0.50
CA LEU A 91 -13.50 -5.78 0.52
C LEU A 91 -12.35 -5.87 1.52
N PHE A 92 -12.35 -5.03 2.56
CA PHE A 92 -11.33 -5.00 3.60
C PHE A 92 -11.12 -6.39 4.22
N ARG A 93 -9.87 -6.87 4.24
CA ARG A 93 -9.47 -8.14 4.88
C ARG A 93 -10.29 -9.37 4.45
N CYS A 94 -10.55 -9.50 3.15
CA CYS A 94 -11.20 -10.69 2.57
C CYS A 94 -10.22 -11.76 2.08
N CYS A 95 -8.91 -11.62 2.35
CA CYS A 95 -7.87 -12.56 1.90
C CYS A 95 -7.80 -12.74 0.36
N LEU A 96 -8.17 -11.71 -0.39
CA LEU A 96 -8.20 -11.73 -1.85
C LEU A 96 -6.78 -11.66 -2.42
N LYS A 97 -6.46 -12.59 -3.33
CA LYS A 97 -5.25 -12.54 -4.16
C LYS A 97 -5.57 -12.13 -5.60
N GLU A 98 -6.66 -12.65 -6.12
CA GLU A 98 -7.18 -12.36 -7.46
C GLU A 98 -8.45 -11.54 -7.34
N ILE A 99 -8.53 -10.43 -8.07
CA ILE A 99 -9.70 -9.54 -8.08
C ILE A 99 -10.22 -9.26 -9.50
N SER A 100 -10.04 -10.20 -10.43
CA SER A 100 -10.51 -10.08 -11.81
C SER A 100 -12.03 -9.81 -11.91
N PHE A 101 -12.81 -10.29 -10.94
CA PHE A 101 -14.24 -10.03 -10.82
C PHE A 101 -14.58 -8.55 -10.66
N ILE A 102 -13.66 -7.69 -10.19
CA ILE A 102 -13.95 -6.28 -9.93
C ILE A 102 -14.42 -5.53 -11.20
N LYS A 103 -14.05 -6.03 -12.38
CA LYS A 103 -14.42 -5.47 -13.68
C LYS A 103 -15.92 -5.42 -13.93
N VAL A 104 -16.71 -6.20 -13.20
CA VAL A 104 -18.17 -6.20 -13.35
C VAL A 104 -18.84 -5.00 -12.67
N PHE A 105 -18.15 -4.27 -11.78
CA PHE A 105 -18.67 -3.06 -11.11
C PHE A 105 -18.30 -1.83 -11.93
N VAL A 106 -19.00 -1.60 -13.04
CA VAL A 106 -18.60 -0.61 -14.07
C VAL A 106 -18.74 0.85 -13.62
N ASN A 107 -19.58 1.13 -12.63
CA ASN A 107 -19.83 2.47 -12.08
C ASN A 107 -19.15 2.69 -10.71
N LEU A 108 -18.16 1.86 -10.37
CA LEU A 108 -17.49 1.93 -9.07
C LEU A 108 -16.69 3.23 -8.93
N LYS A 109 -16.99 4.00 -7.89
CA LYS A 109 -16.34 5.27 -7.52
C LYS A 109 -15.44 5.11 -6.31
N GLU A 110 -15.76 4.20 -5.40
CA GLU A 110 -15.00 3.96 -4.18
C GLU A 110 -14.69 2.48 -4.00
N LEU A 111 -13.42 2.16 -3.72
CA LEU A 111 -12.97 0.79 -3.52
C LEU A 111 -12.01 0.66 -2.33
N PHE A 112 -12.39 -0.19 -1.38
CA PHE A 112 -11.58 -0.50 -0.20
C PHE A 112 -11.07 -1.94 -0.29
N LEU A 113 -9.77 -2.09 -0.53
CA LEU A 113 -9.07 -3.37 -0.67
C LEU A 113 -8.01 -3.58 0.42
N ASN A 114 -7.97 -2.72 1.44
CA ASN A 114 -6.97 -2.78 2.50
C ASN A 114 -6.89 -4.16 3.18
N GLY A 115 -5.68 -4.52 3.61
CA GLY A 115 -5.42 -5.79 4.29
C GLY A 115 -5.58 -7.05 3.43
N ASN A 116 -5.73 -6.93 2.11
CA ASN A 116 -5.59 -8.05 1.18
C ASN A 116 -4.14 -8.15 0.71
N TYR A 117 -3.38 -9.07 1.31
CA TYR A 117 -1.94 -9.20 1.07
C TYR A 117 -1.65 -9.82 -0.30
N GLU A 118 -0.73 -9.21 -1.05
CA GLU A 118 -0.22 -9.68 -2.35
C GLU A 118 -1.33 -9.79 -3.41
N VAL A 119 -2.33 -8.92 -3.33
CA VAL A 119 -3.42 -8.82 -4.31
C VAL A 119 -2.88 -8.32 -5.66
N ASP A 120 -3.25 -9.01 -6.75
CA ASP A 120 -3.02 -8.52 -8.11
C ASP A 120 -4.00 -7.38 -8.43
N ILE A 121 -3.47 -6.17 -8.53
CA ILE A 121 -4.26 -4.97 -8.83
C ILE A 121 -4.38 -4.68 -10.33
N THR A 122 -3.84 -5.51 -11.22
CA THR A 122 -3.95 -5.35 -12.68
C THR A 122 -5.40 -5.14 -13.15
N PRO A 123 -6.42 -5.85 -12.60
CA PRO A 123 -7.81 -5.63 -12.98
C PRO A 123 -8.35 -4.21 -12.73
N LEU A 124 -7.72 -3.41 -11.84
CA LEU A 124 -8.20 -2.07 -11.51
C LEU A 124 -8.12 -1.10 -12.70
N GLN A 125 -7.25 -1.36 -13.68
CA GLN A 125 -7.02 -0.46 -14.82
C GLN A 125 -8.28 -0.13 -15.65
N SER A 126 -9.34 -0.96 -15.56
CA SER A 126 -10.60 -0.76 -16.26
C SER A 126 -11.62 0.09 -15.51
N LEU A 127 -11.37 0.44 -14.24
CA LEU A 127 -12.33 1.13 -13.37
C LEU A 127 -12.16 2.65 -13.46
N SER A 128 -12.36 3.21 -14.65
CA SER A 128 -12.07 4.62 -14.95
C SER A 128 -12.89 5.64 -14.15
N GLN A 129 -13.98 5.22 -13.50
CA GLN A 129 -14.82 6.08 -12.65
C GLN A 129 -14.34 6.14 -11.19
N LEU A 130 -13.28 5.41 -10.82
CA LEU A 130 -12.77 5.43 -9.45
C LEU A 130 -12.25 6.82 -9.06
N ASN A 131 -12.78 7.31 -7.95
CA ASN A 131 -12.39 8.56 -7.31
C ASN A 131 -11.61 8.31 -6.01
N ASN A 132 -11.98 7.25 -5.25
CA ASN A 132 -11.36 6.90 -3.98
C ASN A 132 -10.88 5.43 -4.00
N LEU A 133 -9.59 5.22 -3.72
CA LEU A 133 -9.00 3.90 -3.68
C LEU A 133 -8.14 3.70 -2.42
N VAL A 134 -8.46 2.67 -1.65
CA VAL A 134 -7.76 2.30 -0.42
C VAL A 134 -7.10 0.93 -0.57
N LEU A 135 -5.77 0.93 -0.63
CA LEU A 135 -4.90 -0.25 -0.78
C LEU A 135 -3.93 -0.39 0.41
N GLU A 136 -4.35 0.02 1.60
CA GLU A 136 -3.53 0.01 2.80
C GLU A 136 -3.08 -1.43 3.19
N THR A 137 -1.79 -1.56 3.50
CA THR A 137 -1.16 -2.80 3.99
C THR A 137 -1.42 -4.00 3.06
N CYS A 138 -1.35 -3.81 1.74
CA CYS A 138 -1.58 -4.87 0.75
C CYS A 138 -0.28 -5.54 0.27
N ARG A 139 0.90 -5.10 0.71
CA ARG A 139 2.23 -5.57 0.23
C ARG A 139 2.44 -5.38 -1.28
N ILE A 140 1.78 -4.39 -1.86
CA ILE A 140 1.93 -4.03 -3.27
C ILE A 140 3.31 -3.39 -3.47
N ARG A 141 3.97 -3.71 -4.59
CA ARG A 141 5.27 -3.12 -4.96
C ARG A 141 5.21 -2.31 -6.25
N ASN A 142 4.20 -2.53 -7.08
CA ASN A 142 4.04 -1.87 -8.37
C ASN A 142 2.59 -1.41 -8.51
N ILE A 143 2.40 -0.15 -8.88
CA ILE A 143 1.08 0.48 -9.08
C ILE A 143 0.84 0.94 -10.52
N ASN A 144 1.51 0.35 -11.50
CA ASN A 144 1.34 0.67 -12.93
C ASN A 144 -0.10 0.47 -13.41
N ALA A 145 -0.86 -0.44 -12.80
CA ALA A 145 -2.27 -0.64 -13.10
C ALA A 145 -3.13 0.61 -12.82
N LEU A 146 -2.65 1.54 -11.98
CA LEU A 146 -3.39 2.75 -11.63
C LEU A 146 -3.22 3.88 -12.66
N LYS A 147 -2.30 3.77 -13.63
CA LYS A 147 -1.97 4.88 -14.56
C LYS A 147 -3.17 5.41 -15.34
N SER A 148 -4.17 4.56 -15.64
CA SER A 148 -5.38 4.94 -16.36
C SER A 148 -6.46 5.57 -15.47
N LEU A 149 -6.30 5.56 -14.15
CA LEU A 149 -7.31 6.01 -13.18
C LEU A 149 -7.21 7.51 -12.92
N VAL A 150 -7.24 8.30 -14.00
CA VAL A 150 -7.00 9.75 -13.98
C VAL A 150 -8.03 10.56 -13.18
N ASN A 151 -9.19 9.96 -12.87
CA ASN A 151 -10.23 10.56 -12.03
C ASN A 151 -10.01 10.37 -10.52
N LEU A 152 -8.96 9.63 -10.11
CA LEU A 152 -8.65 9.46 -8.68
C LEU A 152 -8.37 10.80 -8.01
N THR A 153 -9.12 11.08 -6.95
CA THR A 153 -8.95 12.23 -6.07
C THR A 153 -8.35 11.84 -4.72
N GLU A 154 -8.61 10.61 -4.26
CA GLU A 154 -8.08 10.07 -3.01
C GLU A 154 -7.42 8.71 -3.21
N LEU A 155 -6.16 8.58 -2.76
CA LEU A 155 -5.40 7.34 -2.84
C LEU A 155 -4.67 7.06 -1.53
N ASN A 156 -4.97 5.90 -0.93
CA ASN A 156 -4.28 5.43 0.27
C ASN A 156 -3.48 4.16 -0.03
N LEU A 157 -2.16 4.28 0.03
CA LEU A 157 -1.17 3.23 -0.19
C LEU A 157 -0.36 2.93 1.08
N TYR A 158 -0.84 3.35 2.26
CA TYR A 158 -0.17 3.18 3.54
C TYR A 158 0.41 1.77 3.72
N LYS A 159 1.64 1.67 4.23
CA LYS A 159 2.32 0.40 4.55
C LYS A 159 2.47 -0.59 3.38
N ASN A 160 2.56 -0.10 2.14
CA ASN A 160 3.07 -0.88 1.01
C ASN A 160 4.57 -0.66 0.85
N ARG A 161 5.39 -1.49 1.50
CA ARG A 161 6.85 -1.30 1.53
C ARG A 161 7.51 -1.61 0.18
N ASN A 162 8.55 -0.85 -0.16
CA ASN A 162 9.31 -0.94 -1.41
C ASN A 162 8.42 -0.69 -2.65
N LEU A 163 7.57 0.32 -2.54
CA LEU A 163 6.61 0.68 -3.57
C LEU A 163 7.27 1.54 -4.66
N ASP A 164 7.16 1.11 -5.91
CA ASP A 164 7.42 1.96 -7.07
C ASP A 164 6.25 2.91 -7.29
N ILE A 165 6.48 4.21 -7.04
CA ILE A 165 5.48 5.26 -7.15
C ILE A 165 5.49 6.01 -8.48
N THR A 166 6.26 5.57 -9.48
CA THR A 166 6.40 6.28 -10.78
C THR A 166 5.06 6.46 -11.50
N ALA A 167 4.10 5.55 -11.33
CA ALA A 167 2.76 5.65 -11.89
C ALA A 167 1.96 6.86 -11.38
N LEU A 168 2.33 7.46 -10.25
CA LEU A 168 1.63 8.63 -9.71
C LEU A 168 1.71 9.85 -10.62
N GLN A 169 2.69 9.97 -11.52
CA GLN A 169 2.79 11.12 -12.44
C GLN A 169 1.55 11.29 -13.34
N TYR A 170 0.78 10.23 -13.56
CA TYR A 170 -0.43 10.25 -14.38
C TYR A 170 -1.69 10.61 -13.57
N LEU A 171 -1.62 10.59 -12.24
CA LEU A 171 -2.74 10.81 -11.32
C LEU A 171 -2.82 12.27 -10.86
N THR A 172 -2.73 13.21 -11.80
CA THR A 172 -2.60 14.64 -11.51
C THR A 172 -3.82 15.25 -10.81
N GLY A 173 -4.99 14.60 -10.89
CA GLY A 173 -6.22 14.96 -10.18
C GLY A 173 -6.23 14.67 -8.69
N LEU A 174 -5.19 14.03 -8.14
CA LEU A 174 -5.13 13.69 -6.71
C LEU A 174 -5.19 14.92 -5.81
N VAL A 175 -6.10 14.85 -4.84
CA VAL A 175 -6.30 15.85 -3.78
C VAL A 175 -5.74 15.34 -2.45
N LYS A 176 -5.84 14.02 -2.20
CA LYS A 176 -5.36 13.38 -0.98
C LYS A 176 -4.55 12.13 -1.30
N LEU A 177 -3.35 12.06 -0.74
CA LEU A 177 -2.43 10.96 -0.96
C LEU A 177 -1.76 10.50 0.34
N ASN A 178 -1.88 9.21 0.64
CA ASN A 178 -1.20 8.58 1.77
C ASN A 178 -0.20 7.52 1.28
N LEU A 179 1.08 7.78 1.55
CA LEU A 179 2.26 6.96 1.25
C LEU A 179 3.09 6.70 2.51
N MET A 180 2.50 6.81 3.71
CA MET A 180 3.24 6.59 4.94
C MET A 180 3.73 5.14 5.05
N GLY A 181 4.97 4.93 5.50
CA GLY A 181 5.51 3.58 5.72
C GLY A 181 5.76 2.76 4.44
N CYS A 182 6.01 3.41 3.31
CA CYS A 182 6.22 2.77 2.01
C CYS A 182 7.71 2.51 1.67
N ASN A 183 8.63 2.91 2.54
CA ASN A 183 10.09 2.84 2.34
C ASN A 183 10.58 3.68 1.14
N LEU A 184 10.00 4.86 0.95
CA LEU A 184 10.36 5.77 -0.15
C LEU A 184 11.58 6.62 0.22
N ASP A 185 12.54 6.76 -0.69
CA ASP A 185 13.65 7.71 -0.61
C ASP A 185 13.55 8.81 -1.69
N ASN A 186 13.06 8.44 -2.86
CA ASN A 186 12.80 9.30 -4.01
C ASN A 186 11.31 9.61 -4.13
N ILE A 187 10.99 10.90 -4.06
CA ILE A 187 9.62 11.44 -4.21
C ILE A 187 9.50 12.42 -5.38
N THR A 188 10.42 12.38 -6.34
CA THR A 188 10.45 13.34 -7.49
C THR A 188 9.14 13.36 -8.25
N VAL A 189 8.47 12.21 -8.38
CA VAL A 189 7.16 12.08 -9.06
C VAL A 189 6.07 12.96 -8.45
N LEU A 190 6.17 13.31 -7.16
CA LEU A 190 5.14 14.11 -6.47
C LEU A 190 5.08 15.55 -6.96
N GLN A 191 6.11 16.05 -7.66
CA GLN A 191 6.12 17.41 -8.20
C GLN A 191 5.02 17.66 -9.25
N GLU A 192 4.49 16.59 -9.85
CA GLU A 192 3.43 16.64 -10.87
C GLU A 192 2.03 16.78 -10.24
N LEU A 193 1.88 16.49 -8.94
CA LEU A 193 0.60 16.40 -8.25
C LEU A 193 0.14 17.73 -7.64
N VAL A 194 0.14 18.79 -8.45
CA VAL A 194 -0.06 20.19 -8.02
C VAL A 194 -1.43 20.49 -7.37
N HIS A 195 -2.40 19.58 -7.51
CA HIS A 195 -3.73 19.69 -6.90
C HIS A 195 -3.83 19.10 -5.49
N LEU A 196 -2.75 18.48 -4.98
CA LEU A 196 -2.73 17.91 -3.64
C LEU A 196 -3.00 18.98 -2.56
N LYS A 197 -3.92 18.64 -1.67
CA LYS A 197 -4.26 19.40 -0.46
C LYS A 197 -3.81 18.68 0.81
N GLU A 198 -3.82 17.34 0.79
CA GLU A 198 -3.42 16.50 1.92
C GLU A 198 -2.39 15.46 1.48
N LEU A 199 -1.19 15.51 2.07
CA LEU A 199 -0.11 14.58 1.78
C LEU A 199 0.45 13.96 3.06
N PHE A 200 0.45 12.63 3.11
CA PHE A 200 0.99 11.84 4.22
C PHE A 200 2.15 10.98 3.71
N ILE A 201 3.39 11.38 4.01
CA ILE A 201 4.64 10.72 3.56
C ILE A 201 5.61 10.45 4.71
N GLY A 202 5.12 10.45 5.95
CA GLY A 202 5.91 10.06 7.11
C GLY A 202 6.32 8.57 7.16
N SER A 203 7.26 8.26 8.04
CA SER A 203 7.82 6.92 8.23
C SER A 203 8.43 6.36 6.93
N ASN A 204 9.16 7.20 6.19
CA ASN A 204 9.87 6.84 4.96
C ASN A 204 11.39 7.10 5.12
N LEU A 205 12.14 7.09 4.02
CA LEU A 205 13.59 7.29 3.96
C LEU A 205 13.94 8.55 3.13
N ILE A 206 13.03 9.52 3.09
CA ILE A 206 13.16 10.73 2.27
C ILE A 206 14.26 11.62 2.85
N ILE A 207 15.14 12.14 2.00
CA ILE A 207 16.22 13.07 2.38
C ILE A 207 16.02 14.49 1.84
N CYS A 208 15.20 14.65 0.79
CA CYS A 208 15.04 15.89 0.06
C CYS A 208 13.57 16.19 -0.24
N VAL A 209 13.15 17.43 0.02
CA VAL A 209 11.77 17.92 -0.20
C VAL A 209 11.64 18.85 -1.40
N ASN A 210 12.69 19.03 -2.22
CA ASN A 210 12.62 19.84 -3.46
C ASN A 210 11.42 19.50 -4.36
N PRO A 211 11.03 18.22 -4.55
CA PRO A 211 9.85 17.88 -5.35
C PRO A 211 8.55 18.49 -4.84
N LEU A 212 8.47 18.83 -3.55
CA LEU A 212 7.26 19.39 -2.94
C LEU A 212 7.10 20.90 -3.18
N LYS A 213 8.14 21.59 -3.67
CA LYS A 213 8.17 23.07 -3.83
C LYS A 213 7.00 23.65 -4.63
N LYS A 214 6.48 22.90 -5.62
CA LYS A 214 5.36 23.33 -6.48
C LYS A 214 3.98 23.04 -5.88
N LEU A 215 3.91 22.30 -4.79
CA LEU A 215 2.65 21.87 -4.17
C LEU A 215 2.08 22.94 -3.24
N THR A 216 1.88 24.15 -3.76
CA THR A 216 1.44 25.32 -3.00
C THR A 216 0.01 25.22 -2.49
N ASN A 217 -0.79 24.31 -3.05
CA ASN A 217 -2.15 23.99 -2.59
C ASN A 217 -2.19 23.10 -1.33
N LEU A 218 -1.04 22.59 -0.85
CA LEU A 218 -0.99 21.74 0.33
C LEU A 218 -1.45 22.50 1.58
N LYS A 219 -2.55 22.02 2.15
CA LYS A 219 -3.12 22.47 3.42
C LYS A 219 -2.58 21.67 4.60
N TYR A 220 -2.33 20.38 4.36
CA TYR A 220 -1.82 19.47 5.37
C TYR A 220 -0.70 18.61 4.80
N LEU A 221 0.46 18.64 5.46
CA LEU A 221 1.60 17.78 5.17
C LEU A 221 2.04 17.07 6.45
N GLN A 222 2.09 15.74 6.40
CA GLN A 222 2.72 14.92 7.41
C GLN A 222 3.94 14.23 6.80
N ILE A 223 5.12 14.51 7.35
CA ILE A 223 6.41 14.00 6.86
C ILE A 223 7.36 13.60 8.00
N LYS A 224 6.80 13.35 9.19
CA LYS A 224 7.58 12.89 10.35
C LYS A 224 8.27 11.56 10.07
N GLN A 225 9.35 11.25 10.78
CA GLN A 225 10.07 9.97 10.63
C GLN A 225 10.59 9.81 9.19
N ASN A 226 11.44 10.75 8.78
CA ASN A 226 12.21 10.73 7.54
C ASN A 226 13.66 11.12 7.85
N LEU A 227 14.46 11.44 6.83
CA LEU A 227 15.88 11.79 6.95
C LEU A 227 16.16 13.19 6.39
N ILE A 228 15.17 14.09 6.46
CA ILE A 228 15.24 15.43 5.86
C ILE A 228 15.99 16.37 6.79
N GLN A 229 16.99 17.06 6.26
CA GLN A 229 17.77 18.06 7.00
C GLN A 229 17.45 19.49 6.54
N ASP A 230 17.10 19.66 5.26
CA ASP A 230 16.77 20.97 4.68
C ASP A 230 15.31 21.02 4.24
N PHE A 231 14.56 21.97 4.80
CA PHE A 231 13.17 22.25 4.46
C PHE A 231 13.00 23.53 3.62
N SER A 232 14.10 24.16 3.19
CA SER A 232 14.11 25.46 2.52
C SER A 232 13.16 25.53 1.32
N ALA A 233 13.05 24.44 0.56
CA ALA A 233 12.19 24.33 -0.61
C ALA A 233 10.69 24.54 -0.33
N ILE A 234 10.24 24.32 0.91
CA ILE A 234 8.82 24.42 1.29
C ILE A 234 8.54 25.47 2.39
N MET A 235 9.55 26.22 2.85
CA MET A 235 9.36 27.25 3.91
C MET A 235 8.39 28.37 3.48
N ASN A 236 8.29 28.63 2.17
CA ASN A 236 7.40 29.65 1.61
C ASN A 236 5.97 29.12 1.33
N HIS A 237 5.66 27.86 1.65
CA HIS A 237 4.29 27.37 1.50
C HIS A 237 3.35 28.13 2.45
N PRO A 238 2.15 28.53 2.01
CA PRO A 238 1.20 29.29 2.84
C PRO A 238 0.83 28.61 4.15
N ASN A 239 0.85 27.27 4.17
CA ASN A 239 0.47 26.45 5.32
C ASN A 239 1.68 25.80 6.02
N PHE A 240 2.91 26.25 5.77
CA PHE A 240 4.13 25.61 6.30
C PHE A 240 4.09 25.42 7.83
N ASN A 241 3.56 26.40 8.57
CA ASN A 241 3.44 26.34 10.02
C ASN A 241 2.52 25.21 10.53
N ASN A 242 1.63 24.67 9.68
CA ASN A 242 0.74 23.57 10.03
C ASN A 242 1.33 22.20 9.67
N TYR A 243 2.52 22.15 9.07
CA TYR A 243 3.12 20.91 8.62
C TYR A 243 3.73 20.12 9.77
N LYS A 244 3.46 18.82 9.79
CA LYS A 244 3.99 17.89 10.79
C LYS A 244 5.33 17.35 10.32
N ILE A 245 6.42 18.06 10.64
CA ILE A 245 7.80 17.79 10.17
C ILE A 245 8.75 17.19 11.22
N SER A 246 8.30 16.88 12.44
CA SER A 246 9.15 16.38 13.53
C SER A 246 9.83 15.02 13.24
N ASP A 247 10.77 14.60 14.11
CA ASP A 247 11.34 13.25 14.12
C ASP A 247 12.09 12.86 12.83
N GLN A 248 13.03 13.68 12.37
CA GLN A 248 13.84 13.41 11.17
C GLN A 248 15.01 12.46 11.46
N GLN A 249 14.67 11.22 11.83
CA GLN A 249 15.61 10.13 12.08
C GLN A 249 15.14 8.85 11.36
N ILE A 250 16.04 7.87 11.20
CA ILE A 250 15.70 6.58 10.59
C ILE A 250 14.45 6.01 11.29
N PRO A 251 13.36 5.67 10.57
CA PRO A 251 12.15 5.15 11.20
C PRO A 251 12.42 3.88 12.00
N THR A 252 11.82 3.72 13.19
CA THR A 252 12.09 2.58 14.10
C THR A 252 11.91 1.20 13.43
N ASP A 253 10.89 1.06 12.57
CA ASP A 253 10.66 -0.15 11.77
C ASP A 253 11.82 -0.45 10.81
N ASN A 254 12.41 0.59 10.24
CA ASN A 254 13.58 0.49 9.38
C ASN A 254 14.86 0.29 10.19
N GLN A 255 15.02 0.90 11.36
CA GLN A 255 16.18 0.72 12.25
C GLN A 255 16.40 -0.76 12.61
N LYS A 256 15.33 -1.50 12.97
CA LYS A 256 15.42 -2.95 13.26
C LYS A 256 15.90 -3.76 12.06
N ARG A 257 15.49 -3.36 10.84
CA ARG A 257 15.88 -4.03 9.60
C ARG A 257 17.27 -3.64 9.13
N PHE A 258 17.66 -2.37 9.30
CA PHE A 258 19.03 -1.91 9.10
C PHE A 258 19.96 -2.63 10.07
N ALA A 259 19.61 -2.76 11.35
CA ALA A 259 20.36 -3.56 12.33
C ALA A 259 20.47 -5.04 11.90
N TYR A 260 19.39 -5.64 11.39
CA TYR A 260 19.43 -7.02 10.88
C TYR A 260 20.31 -7.17 9.63
N LYS A 261 20.23 -6.21 8.69
CA LYS A 261 21.07 -6.19 7.49
C LYS A 261 22.54 -5.92 7.83
N MET A 262 22.82 -5.01 8.77
CA MET A 262 24.17 -4.69 9.25
C MET A 262 24.78 -5.88 9.99
N LYS A 263 24.01 -6.60 10.82
CA LYS A 263 24.47 -7.86 11.42
C LYS A 263 24.88 -8.89 10.35
N CYS A 264 24.11 -8.99 9.26
CA CYS A 264 24.47 -9.85 8.12
C CYS A 264 25.77 -9.39 7.44
N VAL A 265 26.01 -8.08 7.35
CA VAL A 265 27.29 -7.53 6.85
C VAL A 265 28.44 -7.83 7.82
N ASP A 266 28.26 -7.64 9.12
CA ASP A 266 29.25 -7.95 10.15
C ASP A 266 29.62 -9.45 10.16
N ASP A 267 28.63 -10.34 10.02
CA ASP A 267 28.82 -11.78 9.89
C ASP A 267 29.64 -12.13 8.61
N GLN A 268 29.39 -11.43 7.50
CA GLN A 268 30.17 -11.58 6.26
C GLN A 268 31.60 -11.03 6.40
N ILE A 269 31.80 -9.89 7.08
CA ILE A 269 33.12 -9.33 7.38
C ILE A 269 33.91 -10.27 8.30
N LEU A 270 33.25 -10.88 9.29
CA LEU A 270 33.87 -11.86 10.17
C LEU A 270 34.33 -13.10 9.39
N LEU A 271 33.50 -13.59 8.46
CA LEU A 271 33.84 -14.70 7.57
C LEU A 271 35.05 -14.35 6.68
N LEU A 272 35.11 -13.14 6.12
CA LEU A 272 36.25 -12.67 5.32
C LEU A 272 37.54 -12.63 6.14
N ARG A 273 37.49 -12.14 7.39
CA ARG A 273 38.65 -12.15 8.30
C ARG A 273 39.14 -13.57 8.62
N GLN A 274 38.21 -14.52 8.76
CA GLN A 274 38.56 -15.93 8.95
C GLN A 274 39.21 -16.53 7.69
N ILE A 275 38.70 -16.21 6.50
CA ILE A 275 39.26 -16.70 5.22
C ILE A 275 40.66 -16.12 4.96
N GLN A 276 40.90 -14.84 5.27
CA GLN A 276 42.23 -14.20 5.18
C GLN A 276 43.30 -14.91 6.00
N LYS A 277 42.92 -15.52 7.14
CA LYS A 277 43.86 -16.22 8.02
C LYS A 277 44.43 -17.51 7.43
N TYR A 278 43.79 -18.11 6.41
CA TYR A 278 44.09 -19.49 5.99
C TYR A 278 44.32 -19.71 4.48
N ARG A 279 44.32 -18.69 3.60
CA ARG A 279 44.41 -18.91 2.13
C ARG A 279 45.35 -17.95 1.36
N PRO A 280 45.95 -18.40 0.24
CA PRO A 280 46.81 -17.58 -0.62
C PRO A 280 46.05 -16.52 -1.43
N LYS A 281 46.74 -15.39 -1.71
CA LYS A 281 46.23 -14.09 -2.19
C LYS A 281 45.21 -14.13 -3.35
N GLN A 282 45.37 -15.03 -4.33
CA GLN A 282 44.53 -15.07 -5.53
C GLN A 282 43.04 -15.38 -5.23
N LYS A 283 42.76 -16.25 -4.25
CA LYS A 283 41.38 -16.65 -3.89
C LYS A 283 40.65 -15.66 -2.99
N ILE A 284 41.38 -14.68 -2.44
CA ILE A 284 40.81 -13.60 -1.63
C ILE A 284 40.09 -12.61 -2.55
N ALA A 285 40.62 -12.36 -3.75
CA ALA A 285 40.00 -11.47 -4.74
C ALA A 285 38.61 -11.98 -5.19
N ASP A 286 38.50 -13.26 -5.56
CA ASP A 286 37.22 -13.87 -5.96
C ASP A 286 36.18 -13.82 -4.83
N CYS A 287 36.64 -13.99 -3.58
CA CYS A 287 35.78 -13.94 -2.40
C CYS A 287 35.31 -12.51 -2.09
N MET A 288 36.19 -11.52 -2.24
CA MET A 288 35.86 -10.10 -2.11
C MET A 288 34.87 -9.65 -3.20
N GLU A 289 35.02 -10.14 -4.43
CA GLU A 289 34.07 -9.85 -5.52
C GLU A 289 32.68 -10.46 -5.23
N GLN A 290 32.62 -11.68 -4.70
CA GLN A 290 31.35 -12.30 -4.30
C GLN A 290 30.66 -11.58 -3.13
N VAL A 291 31.42 -11.07 -2.17
CA VAL A 291 30.89 -10.27 -1.06
C VAL A 291 30.44 -8.90 -1.55
N SER A 292 31.22 -8.22 -2.39
CA SER A 292 30.83 -6.96 -3.03
C SER A 292 29.53 -7.11 -3.84
N ASN A 293 29.42 -8.18 -4.64
CA ASN A 293 28.21 -8.50 -5.39
C ASN A 293 27.00 -8.82 -4.48
N SER A 294 27.24 -9.48 -3.34
CA SER A 294 26.20 -9.77 -2.34
C SER A 294 25.74 -8.49 -1.62
N LEU A 295 26.65 -7.63 -1.22
CA LEU A 295 26.36 -6.32 -0.63
C LEU A 295 25.59 -5.44 -1.64
N ASN A 296 26.05 -5.37 -2.89
CA ASN A 296 25.36 -4.63 -3.95
C ASN A 296 23.94 -5.16 -4.21
N LYS A 297 23.71 -6.48 -4.13
CA LYS A 297 22.37 -7.08 -4.20
C LYS A 297 21.51 -6.73 -2.97
N CYS A 298 22.09 -6.65 -1.77
CA CYS A 298 21.39 -6.34 -0.53
C CYS A 298 21.02 -4.87 -0.35
N PHE A 299 21.73 -3.95 -1.01
CA PHE A 299 21.71 -2.51 -0.72
C PHE A 299 21.42 -1.59 -1.92
N LYS A 300 20.80 -2.10 -3.00
CA LYS A 300 20.47 -1.36 -4.26
C LYS A 300 19.82 0.04 -4.14
N SER A 301 19.41 0.52 -2.96
CA SER A 301 18.78 1.84 -2.78
C SER A 301 19.30 2.65 -1.57
N ALA A 302 20.34 2.21 -0.85
CA ALA A 302 20.75 2.93 0.37
C ALA A 302 21.81 4.00 0.08
N ALA A 303 21.40 5.24 -0.21
CA ALA A 303 22.30 6.40 -0.28
C ALA A 303 23.07 6.63 1.04
N SER A 304 22.54 6.17 2.18
CA SER A 304 23.21 6.22 3.48
C SER A 304 24.42 5.28 3.61
N PHE A 305 24.65 4.41 2.62
CA PHE A 305 25.76 3.46 2.62
C PHE A 305 27.03 4.02 1.96
N ALA A 306 26.99 5.20 1.31
CA ALA A 306 28.16 5.82 0.69
C ALA A 306 29.29 6.13 1.71
N LEU A 307 28.94 6.48 2.96
CA LEU A 307 29.90 6.74 4.03
C LEU A 307 30.55 5.46 4.61
N GLN A 308 29.82 4.34 4.66
CA GLN A 308 30.35 3.05 5.14
C GLN A 308 31.08 2.27 4.02
N ILE A 309 30.65 2.44 2.77
CA ILE A 309 31.41 2.00 1.60
C ILE A 309 32.73 2.78 1.49
N GLN A 310 32.77 4.07 1.84
CA GLN A 310 34.02 4.81 1.94
C GLN A 310 34.99 4.20 2.95
N GLU A 311 34.53 3.75 4.12
CA GLU A 311 35.39 3.03 5.10
C GLU A 311 35.88 1.67 4.56
N LEU A 312 35.05 0.95 3.81
CA LEU A 312 35.45 -0.29 3.13
C LEU A 312 36.44 -0.05 1.98
N PHE A 313 36.28 1.01 1.18
CA PHE A 313 37.26 1.41 0.18
C PHE A 313 38.57 1.91 0.80
N GLN A 314 38.53 2.51 2.00
CA GLN A 314 39.74 2.83 2.76
C GLN A 314 40.46 1.59 3.29
N LEU A 315 39.75 0.49 3.54
CA LEU A 315 40.34 -0.82 3.81
C LEU A 315 40.94 -1.43 2.54
N GLU A 316 40.30 -1.27 1.38
CA GLU A 316 40.79 -1.76 0.09
C GLU A 316 42.07 -1.03 -0.35
N SER A 317 42.15 0.29 -0.17
CA SER A 317 43.36 1.08 -0.43
C SER A 317 44.51 0.74 0.53
N ARG A 318 44.19 0.37 1.79
CA ARG A 318 45.16 -0.16 2.75
C ARG A 318 45.69 -1.56 2.41
N VAL A 319 44.94 -2.35 1.63
CA VAL A 319 45.40 -3.67 1.14
C VAL A 319 46.22 -3.51 -0.14
N GLN A 320 45.88 -2.54 -1.00
CA GLN A 320 46.69 -2.22 -2.18
C GLN A 320 48.03 -1.56 -1.85
N SER A 321 48.15 -0.85 -0.72
CA SER A 321 49.43 -0.30 -0.26
C SER A 321 50.40 -1.33 0.32
N TRP A 322 50.05 -2.63 0.28
CA TRP A 322 50.88 -3.77 0.72
C TRP A 322 51.39 -4.60 -0.48
N GLN A 323 51.53 -3.95 -1.65
CA GLN A 323 52.34 -4.42 -2.77
C GLN A 323 53.81 -4.06 -2.54
#